data_AF-A0A0G4IRU1-F1
#
_entry.id   AF-A0A0G4IRU1-F1
#
_cell.length_a   1.000
_cell.length_b   1.000
_cell.length_c   1.000
_cell.angle_alpha   90.00
_cell.angle_beta   90.00
_cell.angle_gamma   90.00
#
_symmetry.space_group_name_H-M   'P 1'
#
loop_
_entity.id
_entity.type
_entity.pdbx_description
1 polymer ?
#
loop_
_entity_poly.entity_id
_entity_poly.type
_entity_poly.pdbx_seq_one_letter_code
_entity_poly.pdbx_strand_id
1 'polypeptide(L)'
;MNLFGKKKPPAPNMNESILKLRETINQLGKREEFLQKQADQCLEAAKQKSKKKDKRGALFELKRKKMFEKQIDQMFGKRVNLETQIFALESAATNREVITAMQHGKNAIDQSMKSFDVDNVADIMDGIDDSVAMVEDLDNALSQPLGATSYADDELEAELAELEDQTLQEELLATPEVSRMPQIPAAKAKPQAAATTAESQIDADLAELEAEFAI
;
A
#
# COMPACT_ATOMS: atom_id res chain seq x y z
N MET A 1 6.95 -53.18 -8.26
CA MET A 1 7.61 -52.15 -9.10
C MET A 1 6.63 -51.02 -9.32
N ASN A 2 6.86 -49.84 -8.72
CA ASN A 2 6.26 -48.58 -9.17
C ASN A 2 7.41 -47.59 -9.38
N LEU A 3 7.85 -47.50 -10.63
CA LEU A 3 8.79 -46.49 -11.14
C LEU A 3 8.00 -45.22 -11.48
N PHE A 4 7.96 -44.18 -10.64
CA PHE A 4 7.68 -42.81 -11.09
C PHE A 4 8.22 -41.80 -10.08
N GLY A 5 9.51 -41.48 -10.20
CA GLY A 5 10.08 -40.28 -9.59
C GLY A 5 9.58 -39.05 -10.34
N LYS A 6 8.53 -38.40 -9.82
CA LYS A 6 8.18 -37.04 -10.27
C LYS A 6 9.25 -36.09 -9.75
N LYS A 7 10.03 -35.48 -10.66
CA LYS A 7 10.91 -34.35 -10.33
C LYS A 7 10.07 -33.30 -9.60
N LYS A 8 10.55 -32.87 -8.43
CA LYS A 8 9.94 -31.77 -7.67
C LYS A 8 9.86 -30.58 -8.63
N PRO A 9 8.69 -29.95 -8.83
CA PRO A 9 8.60 -28.78 -9.69
C PRO A 9 9.60 -27.74 -9.20
N PRO A 10 10.24 -26.98 -10.11
CA PRO A 10 11.12 -25.90 -9.71
C PRO A 10 10.38 -24.98 -8.75
N ALA A 11 11.09 -24.49 -7.73
CA ALA A 11 10.50 -23.54 -6.79
C ALA A 11 9.91 -22.38 -7.59
N PRO A 12 8.68 -21.94 -7.28
CA PRO A 12 8.03 -20.89 -8.02
C PRO A 12 8.93 -19.66 -8.04
N ASN A 13 9.11 -19.08 -9.23
CA ASN A 13 9.83 -17.83 -9.36
C ASN A 13 9.01 -16.73 -8.66
N MET A 14 9.66 -15.94 -7.82
CA MET A 14 9.00 -14.89 -7.06
C MET A 14 8.34 -13.85 -7.96
N ASN A 15 9.01 -13.45 -9.05
CA ASN A 15 8.45 -12.51 -10.02
C ASN A 15 7.24 -13.10 -10.74
N GLU A 16 7.28 -14.39 -11.08
CA GLU A 16 6.14 -15.10 -11.67
C GLU A 16 4.95 -15.18 -10.68
N SER A 17 5.26 -15.36 -9.40
CA SER A 17 4.25 -15.38 -8.32
C SER A 17 3.59 -14.02 -8.16
N ILE A 18 4.36 -12.92 -8.13
CA ILE A 18 3.84 -11.55 -8.10
C ILE A 18 2.95 -11.27 -9.31
N LEU A 19 3.39 -11.63 -10.52
CA LEU A 19 2.58 -11.45 -11.74
C LEU A 19 1.25 -12.20 -11.65
N LYS A 20 1.26 -13.44 -11.17
CA LYS A 20 0.05 -14.25 -11.01
C LYS A 20 -0.90 -13.69 -9.95
N LEU A 21 -0.37 -13.15 -8.86
CA LEU A 21 -1.17 -12.46 -7.84
C LEU A 21 -1.85 -11.22 -8.45
N ARG A 22 -1.11 -10.39 -9.19
CA ARG A 22 -1.65 -9.20 -9.89
C ARG A 22 -2.71 -9.56 -10.92
N GLU A 23 -2.50 -10.63 -11.70
CA GLU A 23 -3.52 -11.12 -12.64
C GLU A 23 -4.79 -11.56 -11.90
N THR A 24 -4.63 -12.26 -10.78
CA THR A 24 -5.76 -12.71 -9.95
C THR A 24 -6.54 -11.51 -9.39
N ILE A 25 -5.85 -10.48 -8.89
CA ILE A 25 -6.47 -9.22 -8.43
C ILE A 25 -7.30 -8.58 -9.57
N ASN A 26 -6.75 -8.52 -10.78
CA ASN A 26 -7.47 -7.97 -11.93
C ASN A 26 -8.74 -8.77 -12.28
N GLN A 27 -8.67 -10.09 -12.21
CA GLN A 27 -9.83 -10.97 -12.43
C GLN A 27 -10.90 -10.79 -11.34
N LEU A 28 -10.49 -10.62 -10.08
CA LEU A 28 -11.40 -10.30 -8.97
C LEU A 28 -12.09 -8.96 -9.21
N GLY A 29 -11.36 -7.91 -9.60
CA GLY A 29 -11.92 -6.59 -9.91
C GLY A 29 -12.95 -6.62 -11.05
N LYS A 30 -12.67 -7.33 -12.14
CA LYS A 30 -13.66 -7.53 -13.23
C LYS A 30 -14.93 -8.22 -12.74
N ARG A 31 -14.81 -9.13 -11.77
CA ARG A 31 -15.95 -9.83 -11.18
C ARG A 31 -16.74 -8.95 -10.22
N GLU A 32 -16.07 -8.08 -9.45
CA GLU A 32 -16.71 -7.05 -8.64
C GLU A 32 -17.56 -6.12 -9.51
N GLU A 33 -17.01 -5.59 -10.60
CA GLU A 33 -17.77 -4.75 -11.55
C GLU A 33 -19.01 -5.45 -12.10
N PHE A 34 -18.90 -6.74 -12.43
CA PHE A 34 -20.03 -7.54 -12.88
C PHE A 34 -21.11 -7.68 -11.80
N LEU A 35 -20.70 -7.99 -10.56
CA LEU A 35 -21.62 -8.12 -9.43
C LEU A 35 -22.29 -6.78 -9.09
N GLN A 36 -21.56 -5.67 -9.20
CA GLN A 36 -22.10 -4.32 -9.01
C GLN A 36 -23.23 -4.05 -10.01
N LYS A 37 -22.99 -4.33 -11.31
CA LYS A 37 -24.02 -4.23 -12.34
C LYS A 37 -25.25 -5.09 -12.02
N GLN A 38 -25.08 -6.29 -11.46
CA GLN A 38 -26.21 -7.12 -11.03
C GLN A 38 -26.95 -6.55 -9.82
N ALA A 39 -26.25 -5.94 -8.86
CA ALA A 39 -26.83 -5.27 -7.72
C ALA A 39 -27.69 -4.07 -8.16
N ASP A 40 -27.20 -3.27 -9.11
CA ASP A 40 -27.91 -2.12 -9.67
C ASP A 40 -29.16 -2.55 -10.44
N GLN A 41 -29.07 -3.64 -11.22
CA GLN A 41 -30.23 -4.22 -11.89
C GLN A 41 -31.31 -4.69 -10.90
N CYS A 42 -30.89 -5.29 -9.77
CA CYS A 42 -31.83 -5.68 -8.71
C CYS A 42 -32.49 -4.45 -8.06
N LEU A 43 -31.74 -3.36 -7.88
CA LEU A 43 -32.28 -2.10 -7.36
C LEU A 43 -33.35 -1.53 -8.29
N GLU A 44 -33.08 -1.45 -9.59
CA GLU A 44 -34.05 -0.98 -10.57
C GLU A 44 -35.28 -1.88 -10.64
N ALA A 45 -35.10 -3.20 -10.64
CA ALA A 45 -36.21 -4.16 -10.57
C ALA A 45 -37.05 -3.99 -9.30
N ALA A 46 -36.43 -3.75 -8.14
CA ALA A 46 -37.11 -3.47 -6.89
C ALA A 46 -37.96 -2.20 -6.97
N LYS A 47 -37.40 -1.10 -7.53
CA LYS A 47 -38.11 0.17 -7.75
C LYS A 47 -39.33 -0.04 -8.66
N GLN A 48 -39.19 -0.78 -9.75
CA GLN A 48 -40.29 -1.06 -10.67
C GLN A 48 -41.41 -1.89 -10.03
N LYS A 49 -41.06 -2.93 -9.25
CA LYS A 49 -42.05 -3.73 -8.51
C LYS A 49 -42.76 -2.92 -7.42
N SER A 50 -42.03 -2.04 -6.73
CA SER A 50 -42.61 -1.10 -5.75
C SER A 50 -43.63 -0.17 -6.39
N LYS A 51 -43.34 0.42 -7.56
CA LYS A 51 -44.30 1.26 -8.33
C LYS A 51 -45.58 0.50 -8.69
N LYS A 52 -45.49 -0.81 -8.94
CA LYS A 52 -46.63 -1.70 -9.20
C LYS A 52 -47.34 -2.19 -7.92
N LYS A 53 -46.96 -1.67 -6.73
CA LYS A 53 -47.44 -2.11 -5.41
C LYS A 53 -47.17 -3.58 -5.08
N ASP A 54 -46.24 -4.24 -5.79
CA ASP A 54 -45.79 -5.59 -5.49
C ASP A 54 -44.69 -5.55 -4.42
N LYS A 55 -45.12 -5.44 -3.16
CA LYS A 55 -44.22 -5.37 -2.00
C LYS A 55 -43.36 -6.63 -1.85
N ARG A 56 -43.93 -7.82 -2.10
CA ARG A 56 -43.22 -9.09 -1.92
C ARG A 56 -42.11 -9.25 -2.97
N GLY A 57 -42.41 -8.92 -4.22
CA GLY A 57 -41.43 -8.93 -5.29
C GLY A 57 -40.33 -7.89 -5.12
N ALA A 58 -40.65 -6.68 -4.65
CA ALA A 58 -39.64 -5.65 -4.36
C ALA A 58 -38.68 -6.10 -3.24
N LEU A 59 -39.20 -6.66 -2.15
CA LEU A 59 -38.37 -7.21 -1.06
C LEU A 59 -37.47 -8.35 -1.53
N PHE A 60 -37.92 -9.18 -2.45
CA PHE A 60 -37.11 -10.26 -3.02
C PHE A 60 -35.90 -9.71 -3.80
N GLU A 61 -36.10 -8.70 -4.66
CA GLU A 61 -34.98 -8.10 -5.40
C GLU A 61 -34.00 -7.36 -4.47
N LEU A 62 -34.49 -6.69 -3.44
CA LEU A 62 -33.62 -6.07 -2.43
C LEU A 62 -32.77 -7.09 -1.66
N LYS A 63 -33.31 -8.28 -1.37
CA LYS A 63 -32.52 -9.38 -0.80
C LYS A 63 -31.42 -9.86 -1.75
N ARG A 64 -31.72 -9.97 -3.04
CA ARG A 64 -30.72 -10.33 -4.07
C ARG A 64 -29.64 -9.27 -4.19
N LYS A 65 -30.01 -7.99 -4.21
CA LYS A 65 -29.05 -6.86 -4.17
C LYS A 65 -28.07 -7.01 -3.00
N LYS A 66 -28.57 -7.17 -1.77
CA LYS A 66 -27.72 -7.35 -0.59
C LYS A 66 -26.81 -8.58 -0.67
N MET A 67 -27.25 -9.66 -1.32
CA MET A 67 -26.41 -10.84 -1.55
C MET A 67 -25.25 -10.57 -2.52
N PHE A 68 -25.45 -9.71 -3.53
CA PHE A 68 -24.38 -9.27 -4.41
C PHE A 68 -23.42 -8.31 -3.72
N GLU A 69 -23.93 -7.33 -2.97
CA GLU A 69 -23.10 -6.41 -2.18
C GLU A 69 -22.18 -7.17 -1.22
N LYS A 70 -22.73 -8.13 -0.47
CA LYS A 70 -21.91 -8.98 0.41
C LYS A 70 -20.82 -9.75 -0.35
N GLN A 71 -21.08 -10.18 -1.58
CA GLN A 71 -20.07 -10.85 -2.39
C GLN A 71 -18.99 -9.88 -2.87
N ILE A 72 -19.36 -8.64 -3.20
CA ILE A 72 -18.40 -7.58 -3.56
C ILE A 72 -17.46 -7.31 -2.40
N ASP A 73 -17.99 -7.11 -1.18
CA ASP A 73 -17.18 -6.89 0.02
C ASP A 73 -16.18 -8.05 0.28
N GLN A 74 -16.64 -9.29 0.07
CA GLN A 74 -15.80 -10.47 0.19
C GLN A 74 -14.71 -10.55 -0.89
N MET A 75 -14.96 -10.03 -2.09
CA MET A 75 -13.94 -9.98 -3.14
C MET A 75 -12.94 -8.87 -2.86
N PHE A 76 -13.39 -7.73 -2.37
CA PHE A 76 -12.53 -6.62 -1.96
C PHE A 76 -11.52 -7.09 -0.89
N GLY A 77 -12.01 -7.73 0.18
CA GLY A 77 -11.12 -8.27 1.21
C GLY A 77 -10.12 -9.32 0.68
N LYS A 78 -10.49 -10.10 -0.34
CA LYS A 78 -9.54 -11.01 -1.01
C LYS A 78 -8.48 -10.26 -1.80
N ARG A 79 -8.83 -9.16 -2.47
CA ARG A 79 -7.88 -8.34 -3.23
C ARG A 79 -6.86 -7.71 -2.29
N VAL A 80 -7.31 -7.09 -1.20
CA VAL A 80 -6.43 -6.52 -0.16
C VAL A 80 -5.44 -7.57 0.35
N ASN A 81 -5.93 -8.77 0.69
CA ASN A 81 -5.06 -9.87 1.13
C ASN A 81 -4.01 -10.29 0.08
N LEU A 82 -4.33 -10.20 -1.22
CA LEU A 82 -3.38 -10.51 -2.29
C LEU A 82 -2.38 -9.37 -2.51
N GLU A 83 -2.81 -8.11 -2.34
CA GLU A 83 -1.94 -6.92 -2.38
C GLU A 83 -0.92 -6.96 -1.23
N THR A 84 -1.34 -7.30 -0.01
CA THR A 84 -0.43 -7.53 1.12
C THR A 84 0.58 -8.63 0.83
N GLN A 85 0.18 -9.71 0.15
CA GLN A 85 1.12 -10.77 -0.24
C GLN A 85 2.13 -10.32 -1.28
N ILE A 86 1.72 -9.48 -2.24
CA ILE A 86 2.65 -8.88 -3.21
C ILE A 86 3.69 -8.04 -2.49
N PHE A 87 3.25 -7.16 -1.59
CA PHE A 87 4.14 -6.32 -0.79
C PHE A 87 5.14 -7.16 0.03
N ALA A 88 4.68 -8.23 0.68
CA ALA A 88 5.56 -9.13 1.43
C ALA A 88 6.60 -9.83 0.54
N LEU A 89 6.24 -10.21 -0.70
CA LEU A 89 7.18 -10.81 -1.66
C LEU A 89 8.20 -9.78 -2.15
N GLU A 90 7.79 -8.55 -2.40
CA GLU A 90 8.68 -7.47 -2.81
C GLU A 90 9.68 -7.14 -1.69
N SER A 91 9.21 -7.01 -0.45
CA SER A 91 10.07 -6.84 0.73
C SER A 91 11.06 -8.01 0.90
N ALA A 92 10.60 -9.26 0.72
CA ALA A 92 11.47 -10.43 0.77
C ALA A 92 12.54 -10.41 -0.33
N ALA A 93 12.25 -9.81 -1.50
CA ALA A 93 13.23 -9.61 -2.57
C ALA A 93 14.35 -8.69 -2.14
N THR A 94 14.01 -7.50 -1.64
CA THR A 94 14.96 -6.50 -1.16
C THR A 94 15.81 -7.07 -0.01
N ASN A 95 15.18 -7.73 0.96
CA ASN A 95 15.90 -8.34 2.09
C ASN A 95 16.89 -9.40 1.62
N ARG A 96 16.55 -10.18 0.59
CA ARG A 96 17.47 -11.16 0.00
C ARG A 96 18.69 -10.48 -0.63
N GLU A 97 18.51 -9.37 -1.33
CA GLU A 97 19.61 -8.61 -1.91
C GLU A 97 20.54 -8.05 -0.83
N VAL A 98 19.98 -7.48 0.24
CA VAL A 98 20.73 -7.02 1.41
C VAL A 98 21.57 -8.16 2.00
N ILE A 99 20.95 -9.32 2.27
CA ILE A 99 21.65 -10.49 2.81
C ILE A 99 22.76 -10.96 1.86
N THR A 100 22.52 -10.93 0.55
CA THR A 100 23.52 -11.31 -0.45
C THR A 100 24.71 -10.34 -0.43
N ALA A 101 24.47 -9.03 -0.36
CA ALA A 101 25.52 -8.02 -0.23
C ALA A 101 26.33 -8.18 1.07
N MET A 102 25.65 -8.46 2.19
CA MET A 102 26.30 -8.75 3.47
C MET A 102 27.21 -9.98 3.39
N GLN A 103 26.77 -11.05 2.73
CA GLN A 103 27.60 -12.24 2.50
C GLN A 103 28.84 -11.92 1.67
N HIS A 104 28.71 -11.09 0.64
CA HIS A 104 29.86 -10.62 -0.14
C HIS A 104 30.84 -9.81 0.72
N GLY A 105 30.35 -8.87 1.52
CA GLY A 105 31.17 -8.08 2.45
C GLY A 105 31.91 -8.95 3.46
N LYS A 106 31.21 -9.89 4.12
CA LYS A 106 31.81 -10.85 5.05
C LYS A 106 32.94 -11.65 4.38
N ASN A 107 32.70 -12.17 3.18
CA ASN A 107 33.72 -12.95 2.47
C ASN A 107 34.97 -12.12 2.11
N ALA A 108 34.79 -10.84 1.76
CA ALA A 108 35.90 -9.93 1.50
C ALA A 108 36.71 -9.61 2.77
N ILE A 109 36.02 -9.40 3.91
CA ILE A 109 36.66 -9.23 5.23
C ILE A 109 37.47 -10.48 5.59
N ASP A 110 36.85 -11.67 5.52
CA ASP A 110 37.51 -12.96 5.82
C ASP A 110 38.77 -13.18 4.97
N GLN A 111 38.72 -12.78 3.70
CA GLN A 111 39.85 -12.90 2.79
C GLN A 111 40.96 -11.90 3.10
N SER A 112 40.60 -10.66 3.46
CA SER A 112 41.56 -9.64 3.89
C SER A 112 42.24 -10.05 5.20
N MET A 113 41.50 -10.56 6.19
CA MET A 113 42.04 -11.06 7.45
C MET A 113 42.99 -12.26 7.27
N LYS A 114 42.70 -13.17 6.33
CA LYS A 114 43.63 -14.26 5.96
C LYS A 114 44.94 -13.80 5.34
N SER A 115 45.01 -12.57 4.81
CA SER A 115 46.24 -11.99 4.27
C SER A 115 47.11 -11.30 5.33
N PHE A 116 46.62 -11.17 6.57
CA PHE A 116 47.37 -10.69 7.73
C PHE A 116 47.85 -11.89 8.57
N ASP A 117 49.13 -12.24 8.43
CA ASP A 117 49.77 -13.37 9.11
C ASP A 117 50.01 -13.07 10.61
N VAL A 118 49.39 -13.89 11.47
CA VAL A 118 49.67 -14.39 12.85
C VAL A 118 50.39 -13.53 13.93
N ASP A 119 51.08 -12.42 13.65
CA ASP A 119 51.85 -11.70 14.69
C ASP A 119 51.09 -10.57 15.44
N ASN A 120 49.86 -10.24 15.04
CA ASN A 120 49.03 -9.17 15.66
C ASN A 120 47.77 -9.67 16.39
N VAL A 121 47.82 -10.88 16.97
CA VAL A 121 46.65 -11.60 17.54
C VAL A 121 45.95 -10.84 18.69
N ALA A 122 46.62 -9.92 19.38
CA ALA A 122 46.01 -9.14 20.48
C ALA A 122 44.98 -8.11 19.98
N ASP A 123 45.21 -7.47 18.83
CA ASP A 123 44.26 -6.53 18.21
C ASP A 123 43.10 -7.26 17.50
N ILE A 124 43.28 -8.54 17.18
CA ILE A 124 42.26 -9.40 16.55
C ILE A 124 41.18 -9.82 17.55
N MET A 125 41.52 -9.96 18.84
CA MET A 125 40.52 -10.32 19.87
C MET A 125 39.52 -9.17 20.12
N ASP A 126 39.93 -7.90 19.96
CA ASP A 126 39.01 -6.75 19.98
C ASP A 126 38.04 -6.75 18.77
N GLY A 127 38.47 -7.21 17.59
CA GLY A 127 37.61 -7.32 16.40
C GLY A 127 36.56 -8.45 16.44
N ILE A 128 36.69 -9.37 17.40
CA ILE A 128 35.74 -10.48 17.60
C ILE A 128 34.53 -10.02 18.43
N ASP A 129 34.72 -9.14 19.41
CA ASP A 129 33.62 -8.56 20.18
C ASP A 129 32.70 -7.68 19.31
N ASP A 130 33.26 -6.96 18.33
CA ASP A 130 32.49 -6.17 17.35
C ASP A 130 31.69 -7.04 16.37
N SER A 131 32.21 -8.21 15.99
CA SER A 131 31.48 -9.16 15.13
C SER A 131 30.35 -9.89 15.87
N VAL A 132 30.43 -9.99 17.20
CA VAL A 132 29.36 -10.52 18.07
C VAL A 132 28.27 -9.45 18.28
N ALA A 133 28.63 -8.17 18.42
CA ALA A 133 27.66 -7.05 18.43
C ALA A 133 26.87 -6.93 17.11
N MET A 134 27.53 -7.19 15.96
CA MET A 134 26.88 -7.22 14.64
C MET A 134 25.82 -8.33 14.49
N VAL A 135 25.88 -9.37 15.33
CA VAL A 135 24.93 -10.49 15.35
C VAL A 135 23.74 -10.19 16.27
N GLU A 136 23.91 -9.39 17.34
CA GLU A 136 22.82 -8.97 18.22
C GLU A 136 21.96 -7.83 17.63
N ASP A 137 22.56 -6.89 16.90
CA ASP A 137 21.81 -5.85 16.17
C ASP A 137 21.02 -6.41 14.97
N LEU A 138 21.49 -7.52 14.37
CA LEU A 138 20.76 -8.25 13.33
C LEU A 138 19.51 -8.96 13.87
N ASP A 139 19.59 -9.47 15.11
CA ASP A 139 18.49 -10.13 15.83
C ASP A 139 17.39 -9.12 16.23
N ASN A 140 17.74 -7.85 16.46
CA ASN A 140 16.79 -6.73 16.65
C ASN A 140 16.19 -6.19 15.33
N ALA A 141 16.95 -6.16 14.25
CA ALA A 141 16.49 -5.62 12.96
C ALA A 141 15.57 -6.57 12.19
N LEU A 142 15.73 -7.89 12.36
CA LEU A 142 14.84 -8.92 11.77
C LEU A 142 13.62 -9.26 12.63
N SER A 143 13.59 -8.83 13.90
CA SER A 143 12.49 -9.06 14.84
C SER A 143 11.41 -7.97 14.80
N GLN A 144 11.62 -6.87 14.06
CA GLN A 144 10.52 -5.99 13.68
C GLN A 144 9.59 -6.70 12.68
N PRO A 145 8.26 -6.73 12.91
CA PRO A 145 7.37 -7.62 12.18
C PRO A 145 7.41 -7.48 10.66
N LEU A 146 7.89 -8.54 10.00
CA LEU A 146 7.42 -8.95 8.68
C LEU A 146 5.99 -9.47 8.85
N GLY A 147 5.01 -8.57 8.66
CA GLY A 147 3.60 -8.90 8.82
C GLY A 147 3.08 -8.68 10.24
N ALA A 148 3.26 -7.47 10.76
CA ALA A 148 2.24 -6.83 11.57
C ALA A 148 2.08 -5.40 11.07
N THR A 149 1.73 -5.24 9.80
CA THR A 149 1.00 -4.05 9.37
C THR A 149 -0.43 -4.18 9.87
N SER A 150 -0.58 -4.25 11.19
CA SER A 150 -1.83 -3.90 11.84
C SER A 150 -1.78 -2.39 11.94
N TYR A 151 -1.93 -1.71 10.80
CA TYR A 151 -2.52 -0.39 10.88
C TYR A 151 -3.80 -0.63 11.67
N ALA A 152 -3.88 -0.05 12.87
CA ALA A 152 -5.12 -0.16 13.61
C ALA A 152 -6.19 0.47 12.73
N ASP A 153 -7.31 -0.24 12.46
CA ASP A 153 -8.39 0.33 11.65
C ASP A 153 -8.77 1.73 12.17
N ASP A 154 -8.68 1.96 13.49
CA ASP A 154 -8.87 3.26 14.15
C ASP A 154 -7.88 4.37 13.71
N GLU A 155 -6.61 4.03 13.45
CA GLU A 155 -5.58 4.97 12.96
C GLU A 155 -5.83 5.34 11.51
N LEU A 156 -6.20 4.35 10.68
CA LEU A 156 -6.58 4.59 9.28
C LEU A 156 -7.91 5.33 9.15
N GLU A 157 -8.88 5.07 10.04
CA GLU A 157 -10.13 5.81 10.10
C GLU A 157 -9.91 7.27 10.49
N ALA A 158 -8.96 7.55 11.39
CA ALA A 158 -8.58 8.91 11.75
C ALA A 158 -7.90 9.65 10.58
N GLU A 159 -6.97 8.98 9.89
CA GLU A 159 -6.29 9.54 8.71
C GLU A 159 -7.27 9.77 7.54
N LEU A 160 -8.21 8.85 7.32
CA LEU A 160 -9.26 9.00 6.32
C LEU A 160 -10.17 10.19 6.64
N ALA A 161 -10.55 10.38 7.90
CA ALA A 161 -11.35 11.54 8.33
C ALA A 161 -10.61 12.87 8.10
N GLU A 162 -9.29 12.90 8.30
CA GLU A 162 -8.46 14.08 8.02
C GLU A 162 -8.41 14.39 6.51
N LEU A 163 -8.26 13.37 5.65
CA LEU A 163 -8.30 13.54 4.20
C LEU A 163 -9.67 14.01 3.68
N GLU A 164 -10.76 13.51 4.26
CA GLU A 164 -12.12 13.95 3.91
C GLU A 164 -12.35 15.42 4.28
N ASP A 165 -11.85 15.89 5.43
CA ASP A 165 -11.95 17.29 5.85
C ASP A 165 -11.11 18.22 4.96
N GLN A 166 -9.89 17.81 4.61
CA GLN A 166 -9.04 18.54 3.66
C GLN A 166 -9.71 18.68 2.29
N THR A 167 -10.29 17.60 1.76
CA THR A 167 -10.99 17.60 0.47
C THR A 167 -12.22 18.52 0.51
N LEU A 168 -13.00 18.49 1.60
CA LEU A 168 -14.15 19.37 1.78
C LEU A 168 -13.73 20.84 1.87
N GLN A 169 -12.62 21.12 2.55
CA GLN A 169 -12.07 22.47 2.67
C GLN A 169 -11.62 22.98 1.30
N GLU A 170 -10.93 22.17 0.50
CA GLU A 170 -10.58 22.50 -0.88
C GLU A 170 -11.82 22.76 -1.75
N GLU A 171 -12.86 21.93 -1.65
CA GLU A 171 -14.10 22.11 -2.42
C GLU A 171 -14.87 23.38 -2.00
N LEU A 172 -14.85 23.74 -0.70
CA LEU A 172 -15.42 24.98 -0.19
C LEU A 172 -14.63 26.21 -0.64
N LEU A 173 -13.29 26.14 -0.68
CA LEU A 173 -12.44 27.19 -1.26
C LEU A 173 -12.62 27.29 -2.78
N ALA A 174 -13.07 26.22 -3.44
CA ALA A 174 -13.38 26.18 -4.86
C ALA A 174 -14.79 26.71 -5.22
N THR A 175 -15.46 27.46 -4.34
CA THR A 175 -16.78 28.01 -4.66
C THR A 175 -16.74 28.95 -5.89
N PRO A 176 -17.64 28.78 -6.87
CA PRO A 176 -17.70 29.63 -8.05
C PRO A 176 -18.15 31.05 -7.68
N GLU A 177 -17.55 32.07 -8.32
CA GLU A 177 -17.85 33.49 -8.12
C GLU A 177 -19.36 33.77 -7.97
N VAL A 178 -19.80 33.96 -6.73
CA VAL A 178 -21.18 34.38 -6.45
C VAL A 178 -21.35 35.85 -6.87
N SER A 179 -22.33 36.05 -7.75
CA SER A 179 -22.72 37.31 -8.36
C SER A 179 -22.89 38.45 -7.34
N ARG A 180 -22.30 39.60 -7.65
CA ARG A 180 -22.26 40.82 -6.83
C ARG A 180 -23.67 41.34 -6.50
N MET A 181 -24.03 41.37 -5.22
CA MET A 181 -25.12 42.23 -4.71
C MET A 181 -24.63 43.68 -4.48
N PRO A 182 -25.52 44.69 -4.48
CA PRO A 182 -25.14 46.10 -4.65
C PRO A 182 -24.46 46.70 -3.41
N GLN A 183 -23.44 47.52 -3.67
CA GLN A 183 -22.53 48.13 -2.69
C GLN A 183 -23.16 49.20 -1.78
N ILE A 184 -22.71 49.23 -0.53
CA ILE A 184 -22.84 50.36 0.42
C ILE A 184 -21.40 50.89 0.71
N PRO A 185 -21.16 52.21 0.87
CA PRO A 185 -19.82 52.79 0.64
C PRO A 185 -18.82 52.64 1.80
N ALA A 186 -17.66 52.08 1.42
CA ALA A 186 -16.27 52.30 1.84
C ALA A 186 -15.93 52.92 3.21
N ALA A 187 -15.29 52.11 4.06
CA ALA A 187 -14.22 52.55 4.96
C ALA A 187 -12.93 51.77 4.64
N LYS A 188 -11.84 52.49 4.43
CA LYS A 188 -10.54 52.00 3.93
C LYS A 188 -9.84 51.09 4.95
N ALA A 189 -9.46 49.89 4.53
CA ALA A 189 -8.38 49.10 5.13
C ALA A 189 -7.51 48.50 4.01
N LYS A 190 -6.19 48.57 4.19
CA LYS A 190 -5.15 48.19 3.21
C LYS A 190 -5.10 46.67 2.98
N PRO A 191 -4.68 46.20 1.80
CA PRO A 191 -4.46 44.78 1.54
C PRO A 191 -3.08 44.34 2.06
N GLN A 192 -3.04 43.25 2.83
CA GLN A 192 -1.81 42.55 3.19
C GLN A 192 -1.73 41.29 2.32
N ALA A 193 -0.84 41.33 1.34
CA ALA A 193 -0.46 40.18 0.52
C ALA A 193 0.81 39.57 1.12
N ALA A 194 0.74 38.32 1.58
CA ALA A 194 1.89 37.43 1.77
C ALA A 194 1.40 36.04 2.20
N ALA A 195 1.14 35.15 1.23
CA ALA A 195 1.05 33.71 1.49
C ALA A 195 1.50 32.82 0.30
N THR A 196 1.81 33.38 -0.87
CA THR A 196 2.06 32.60 -2.10
C THR A 196 3.53 32.25 -2.34
N THR A 197 4.38 32.21 -1.31
CA THR A 197 5.83 31.98 -1.51
C THR A 197 6.33 30.70 -0.84
N ALA A 198 5.58 30.12 0.11
CA ALA A 198 5.99 28.88 0.78
C ALA A 198 5.59 27.63 -0.02
N GLU A 199 4.40 27.62 -0.61
CA GLU A 199 3.88 26.48 -1.41
C GLU A 199 4.75 26.18 -2.63
N SER A 200 5.22 27.22 -3.34
CA SER A 200 6.07 27.06 -4.52
C SER A 200 7.46 26.48 -4.25
N GLN A 201 7.93 26.56 -3.00
CA GLN A 201 9.25 26.06 -2.61
C GLN A 201 9.17 24.56 -2.28
N ILE A 202 8.08 24.13 -1.63
CA ILE A 202 7.85 22.73 -1.26
C ILE A 202 7.58 21.87 -2.50
N ASP A 203 6.82 22.39 -3.47
CA ASP A 203 6.56 21.69 -4.73
C ASP A 203 7.83 21.50 -5.58
N ALA A 204 8.76 22.45 -5.49
CA ALA A 204 10.03 22.38 -6.21
C ALA A 204 10.97 21.33 -5.59
N ASP A 205 11.05 21.29 -4.25
CA ASP A 205 11.90 20.35 -3.53
C ASP A 205 11.38 18.90 -3.68
N LEU A 206 10.06 18.70 -3.75
CA LEU A 206 9.44 17.38 -3.96
C LEU A 206 9.69 16.84 -5.38
N ALA A 207 9.61 17.70 -6.39
CA ALA A 207 9.85 17.31 -7.79
C ALA A 207 11.32 16.91 -8.05
N GLU A 208 12.27 17.52 -7.33
CA GLU A 208 13.69 17.15 -7.42
C GLU A 208 13.96 15.78 -6.77
N LEU A 209 13.32 15.50 -5.63
CA LEU A 209 13.36 14.21 -4.96
C LEU A 209 12.79 13.08 -5.82
N GLU A 210 11.62 13.28 -6.44
CA GLU A 210 11.02 12.28 -7.33
C GLU A 210 11.90 11.95 -8.56
N ALA A 211 12.62 12.94 -9.07
CA ALA A 211 13.54 12.74 -10.18
C ALA A 211 14.79 11.94 -9.80
N GLU A 212 15.29 12.06 -8.56
CA GLU A 212 16.43 11.28 -8.07
C GLU A 212 16.09 9.80 -7.84
N PHE A 213 14.85 9.50 -7.43
CA PHE A 213 14.39 8.13 -7.16
C PHE A 213 13.88 7.39 -8.41
N ALA A 214 13.80 8.05 -9.56
CA ALA A 214 13.28 7.48 -10.81
C ALA A 214 14.33 6.74 -11.68
N ILE A 215 15.44 6.27 -11.11
CA ILE A 215 16.45 5.44 -11.80
C ILE A 215 16.31 3.96 -11.46
#